data_AF-A0A3M2T8I1-F1
#
_entry.id   AF-A0A3M2T8I1-F1
#
_cell.length_a   1.000
_cell.length_b   1.000
_cell.length_c   1.000
_cell.angle_alpha   90.00
_cell.angle_beta   90.00
_cell.angle_gamma   90.00
#
_symmetry.space_group_name_H-M   'P 1'
#
loop_
_entity.id
_entity.type
_entity.pdbx_description
1 polymer ?
#
loop_
_entity_poly.entity_id
_entity_poly.type
_entity_poly.pdbx_seq_one_letter_code
_entity_poly.pdbx_strand_id
1 'polypeptide(L)'
;MASANASSLPHLDQGEVSLLDLVTDTPRDTPPLSDRELLVLQLYNQIQEQELEKALLEQDSESLSGNDSEEQLATAERELLQSRATYTVRRKAAGTVLMTDPTLKAVHLKATSPAERALFGLANRRDVLSFAYENLAASRNSTRKTLSDLEMENLQISEKNQELVRQLLELTGEDASWRNELEDAGLKAQLAELEAEHKRSKAKWDTMKNIASAVVVGSGLNWAENKRLSDLVLDEMDD
;
A
#
# COMPACT_ATOMS: atom_id res chain seq x y z
N MET A 1 33.16 23.68 9.09
CA MET A 1 33.08 23.51 7.62
C MET A 1 33.34 22.04 7.31
N ALA A 2 32.31 21.22 7.34
CA ALA A 2 32.38 19.83 6.89
C ALA A 2 31.15 19.62 6.01
N SER A 3 31.34 19.73 4.70
CA SER A 3 30.34 19.34 3.72
C SER A 3 30.27 17.82 3.75
N ALA A 4 29.32 17.27 4.50
CA ALA A 4 28.93 15.88 4.33
C ALA A 4 28.37 15.75 2.91
N ASN A 5 28.95 14.84 2.15
CA ASN A 5 28.62 14.58 0.76
C ASN A 5 27.10 14.40 0.62
N ALA A 6 26.44 15.33 -0.07
CA ALA A 6 25.12 15.10 -0.62
C ALA A 6 25.25 13.90 -1.55
N SER A 7 24.84 12.72 -1.08
CA SER A 7 24.67 11.54 -1.92
C SER A 7 23.57 11.88 -2.91
N SER A 8 23.96 12.38 -4.08
CA SER A 8 23.05 12.65 -5.19
C SER A 8 22.48 11.31 -5.66
N LEU A 9 21.38 10.87 -5.06
CA LEU A 9 20.59 9.78 -5.58
C LEU A 9 19.92 10.30 -6.86
N PRO A 10 20.23 9.75 -8.04
CA PRO A 10 19.85 10.33 -9.34
C PRO A 10 18.34 10.29 -9.63
N HIS A 11 17.54 9.68 -8.75
CA HIS A 11 16.10 9.50 -8.91
C HIS A 11 15.26 10.37 -7.99
N LEU A 12 15.87 11.12 -7.07
CA LEU A 12 15.16 11.90 -6.07
C LEU A 12 15.28 13.39 -6.39
N ASP A 13 14.14 14.08 -6.31
CA ASP A 13 14.11 15.52 -6.46
C ASP A 13 14.77 16.21 -5.26
N GLN A 14 15.20 17.47 -5.42
CA GLN A 14 15.94 18.20 -4.38
C GLN A 14 15.14 18.32 -3.07
N GLY A 15 13.81 18.39 -3.15
CA GLY A 15 12.92 18.36 -1.99
C GLY A 15 12.91 17.01 -1.28
N GLU A 16 12.99 15.90 -2.02
CA GLU A 16 12.98 14.55 -1.46
C GLU A 16 14.30 14.20 -0.78
N VAL A 17 15.42 14.68 -1.33
CA VAL A 17 16.74 14.59 -0.67
C VAL A 17 16.73 15.37 0.66
N SER A 18 16.08 16.54 0.70
CA SER A 18 15.94 17.33 1.92
C SER A 18 15.09 16.63 2.99
N LEU A 19 14.04 15.89 2.57
CA LEU A 19 13.24 15.06 3.48
C LEU A 19 14.04 13.86 3.99
N LEU A 20 14.84 13.21 3.13
CA LEU A 20 15.71 12.10 3.52
C LEU A 20 16.75 12.53 4.55
N ASP A 21 17.39 13.68 4.36
CA ASP A 21 18.33 14.25 5.33
C ASP A 21 17.65 14.51 6.68
N LEU A 22 16.37 14.92 6.67
CA LEU A 22 15.58 15.15 7.88
C LEU A 22 15.19 13.84 8.60
N VAL A 23 15.02 12.76 7.84
CA VAL A 23 14.73 11.40 8.34
C VAL A 23 15.98 10.74 8.94
N THR A 24 17.17 11.03 8.41
CA THR A 24 18.39 10.43 8.96
C THR A 24 18.63 10.90 10.40
N ASP A 25 18.70 9.94 11.33
CA ASP A 25 19.01 10.20 12.72
C ASP A 25 20.42 10.79 12.81
N THR A 26 20.50 12.08 13.12
CA THR A 26 21.79 12.67 13.46
C THR A 26 22.17 12.14 14.84
N PRO A 27 23.42 11.72 15.08
CA PRO A 27 23.88 11.21 16.38
C PRO A 27 23.83 12.26 17.51
N ARG A 28 23.36 13.47 17.22
CA ARG A 28 23.10 14.54 18.20
C ARG A 28 21.70 14.46 18.82
N ASP A 29 20.78 13.71 18.20
CA ASP A 29 19.37 13.69 18.61
C ASP A 29 19.09 12.61 19.66
N THR A 30 19.95 11.59 19.77
CA THR A 30 19.89 10.55 20.81
C THR A 30 21.08 10.69 21.77
N PRO A 31 20.92 11.32 22.95
CA PRO A 31 21.96 11.26 23.95
C PRO A 31 22.16 9.78 24.35
N PRO A 32 23.40 9.26 24.34
CA PRO A 32 23.66 7.90 24.79
C PRO A 32 23.24 7.78 26.26
N LEU A 33 22.40 6.80 26.55
CA LEU A 33 21.98 6.50 27.91
C LEU A 33 23.18 6.09 28.75
N SER A 34 23.28 6.60 29.97
CA SER A 34 24.27 6.13 30.93
C SER A 34 23.99 4.68 31.32
N ASP A 35 25.02 3.92 31.68
CA ASP A 35 24.88 2.55 32.24
C ASP A 35 23.89 2.50 33.41
N ARG A 36 23.84 3.58 34.22
CA ARG A 36 22.87 3.71 35.32
C ARG A 36 21.43 3.85 34.81
N GLU A 37 21.22 4.62 33.74
CA GLU A 37 19.90 4.81 33.14
C GLU A 37 19.41 3.52 32.47
N LEU A 38 20.31 2.79 31.81
CA LEU A 38 20.02 1.45 31.28
C LEU A 38 19.64 0.48 32.40
N LEU A 39 20.38 0.47 33.51
CA LEU A 39 20.05 -0.36 34.66
C LEU A 39 18.68 -0.01 35.25
N VAL A 40 18.35 1.28 35.36
CA VAL A 40 17.03 1.73 35.85
C VAL A 40 15.91 1.24 34.94
N LEU A 41 16.08 1.29 33.62
CA LEU A 41 15.10 0.78 32.66
C LEU A 41 14.94 -0.74 32.76
N GLN A 42 16.05 -1.48 32.95
CA GLN A 42 16.00 -2.92 33.17
C GLN A 42 15.25 -3.27 34.46
N LEU A 43 15.56 -2.58 35.56
CA LEU A 43 14.87 -2.77 36.85
C LEU A 43 13.38 -2.41 36.74
N TYR A 44 13.03 -1.35 36.02
CA TYR A 44 11.62 -0.99 35.77
C TYR A 44 10.88 -2.12 35.03
N ASN A 45 11.47 -2.69 33.99
CA ASN A 45 10.88 -3.80 33.26
C ASN A 45 10.71 -5.05 34.14
N GLN A 46 11.73 -5.37 34.96
CA GLN A 46 11.66 -6.48 35.92
C GLN A 46 10.56 -6.28 36.97
N ILE A 47 10.42 -5.06 37.51
CA ILE A 47 9.34 -4.74 38.47
C ILE A 47 7.97 -4.93 37.80
N GLN A 48 7.81 -4.48 36.55
CA GLN A 48 6.55 -4.67 35.82
C GLN A 48 6.22 -6.14 35.57
N GLU A 49 7.23 -6.97 35.31
CA GLU A 49 7.06 -8.42 35.15
C GLU A 49 6.68 -9.08 36.48
N GLN A 50 7.36 -8.73 37.57
CA GLN A 50 7.06 -9.23 38.92
C GLN A 50 5.68 -8.81 39.43
N GLU A 51 5.23 -7.58 39.12
CA GLU A 51 3.88 -7.12 39.43
C GLU A 51 2.82 -7.97 38.72
N LEU A 52 3.09 -8.39 37.48
CA LEU A 52 2.21 -9.26 36.72
C LEU A 52 2.20 -10.68 37.31
N GLU A 53 3.36 -11.26 37.59
CA GLU A 53 3.47 -12.58 38.24
C GLU A 53 2.75 -12.62 39.58
N LYS A 54 2.92 -11.58 40.40
CA LYS A 54 2.23 -11.46 41.69
C LYS A 54 0.71 -11.41 41.52
N ALA A 55 0.21 -10.62 40.56
CA ALA A 55 -1.22 -10.54 40.30
C ALA A 55 -1.81 -11.89 39.83
N LEU A 56 -1.06 -12.69 39.08
CA LEU A 56 -1.47 -14.04 38.69
C LEU A 56 -1.48 -15.01 39.88
N LEU A 57 -0.44 -15.00 40.72
CA LEU A 57 -0.34 -15.89 41.88
C LEU A 57 -1.39 -15.60 42.97
N GLU A 58 -1.71 -14.32 43.20
CA GLU A 58 -2.80 -13.94 44.12
C GLU A 58 -4.14 -14.51 43.64
N GLN A 59 -4.41 -14.48 42.33
CA GLN A 59 -5.63 -15.01 41.75
C GLN A 59 -5.74 -16.55 41.80
N ASP A 60 -4.64 -17.27 41.55
CA ASP A 60 -4.62 -18.73 41.63
C ASP A 60 -4.87 -19.25 43.06
N SER A 61 -4.50 -18.47 44.08
CA SER A 61 -4.66 -18.84 45.48
C SER A 61 -6.11 -18.76 46.00
N GLU A 62 -6.94 -17.89 45.42
CA GLU A 62 -8.34 -17.72 45.80
C GLU A 62 -9.29 -18.74 45.13
N SER A 63 -8.85 -19.37 44.03
CA SER A 63 -9.68 -20.27 43.20
C SER A 63 -9.82 -21.71 43.72
N LEU A 64 -9.22 -22.07 44.87
CA LEU A 64 -9.07 -23.47 45.32
C LEU A 64 -10.01 -23.91 46.47
N SER A 65 -11.08 -23.16 46.79
CA SER A 65 -11.96 -23.53 47.92
C SER A 65 -13.46 -23.37 47.64
N GLY A 66 -14.12 -24.46 47.22
CA GLY A 66 -15.53 -24.72 47.57
C GLY A 66 -16.48 -25.12 46.43
N ASN A 67 -17.49 -25.92 46.77
CA ASN A 67 -18.49 -26.56 45.89
C ASN A 67 -19.48 -25.60 45.19
N ASP A 68 -19.10 -24.34 44.99
CA ASP A 68 -19.88 -23.30 44.30
C ASP A 68 -19.06 -22.70 43.15
N SER A 69 -18.36 -23.60 42.44
CA SER A 69 -17.27 -23.24 41.54
C SER A 69 -17.72 -22.38 40.37
N GLU A 70 -18.95 -22.52 39.86
CA GLU A 70 -19.40 -21.75 38.69
C GLU A 70 -19.69 -20.27 39.03
N GLU A 71 -20.36 -19.99 40.15
CA GLU A 71 -20.61 -18.61 40.59
C GLU A 71 -19.32 -17.92 41.04
N GLN A 72 -18.43 -18.67 41.71
CA GLN A 72 -17.10 -18.19 42.09
C GLN A 72 -16.21 -17.95 40.87
N LEU A 73 -16.24 -18.83 39.85
CA LEU A 73 -15.54 -18.62 38.59
C LEU A 73 -16.07 -17.39 37.85
N ALA A 74 -17.39 -17.22 37.75
CA ALA A 74 -17.99 -16.05 37.11
C ALA A 74 -17.68 -14.73 37.85
N THR A 75 -17.43 -14.79 39.16
CA THR A 75 -17.01 -13.65 39.96
C THR A 75 -15.51 -13.37 39.77
N ALA A 76 -14.67 -14.39 39.87
CA ALA A 76 -13.22 -14.32 39.63
C ALA A 76 -12.88 -13.88 38.20
N GLU A 77 -13.61 -14.32 37.18
CA GLU A 77 -13.45 -13.87 35.80
C GLU A 77 -13.76 -12.37 35.65
N ARG A 78 -14.83 -11.89 36.29
CA ARG A 78 -15.16 -10.45 36.29
C ARG A 78 -14.10 -9.64 37.01
N GLU A 79 -13.61 -10.12 38.13
CA GLU A 79 -12.56 -9.48 38.91
C GLU A 79 -11.21 -9.45 38.16
N LEU A 80 -10.83 -10.54 37.48
CA LEU A 80 -9.68 -10.57 36.57
C LEU A 80 -9.85 -9.55 35.45
N LEU A 81 -11.00 -9.54 34.77
CA LEU A 81 -11.23 -8.60 33.67
C LEU A 81 -11.17 -7.15 34.16
N GLN A 82 -11.68 -6.87 35.36
CA GLN A 82 -11.60 -5.56 35.98
C GLN A 82 -10.15 -5.19 36.36
N SER A 83 -9.40 -6.11 36.96
CA SER A 83 -7.99 -5.89 37.34
C SER A 83 -7.12 -5.67 36.10
N ARG A 84 -7.31 -6.48 35.04
CA ARG A 84 -6.62 -6.34 33.76
C ARG A 84 -6.96 -5.03 33.06
N ALA A 85 -8.24 -4.64 33.04
CA ALA A 85 -8.68 -3.37 32.48
C ALA A 85 -8.05 -2.20 33.25
N THR A 86 -8.11 -2.22 34.58
CA THR A 86 -7.55 -1.14 35.42
C THR A 86 -6.02 -1.05 35.32
N TYR A 87 -5.29 -2.17 35.33
CA TYR A 87 -3.85 -2.19 35.08
C TYR A 87 -3.50 -1.63 33.70
N THR A 88 -4.21 -2.08 32.66
CA THR A 88 -3.98 -1.61 31.28
C THR A 88 -4.23 -0.10 31.17
N VAL A 89 -5.29 0.42 31.78
CA VAL A 89 -5.59 1.85 31.79
C VAL A 89 -4.53 2.62 32.57
N ARG A 90 -4.13 2.16 33.76
CA ARG A 90 -3.08 2.80 34.57
C ARG A 90 -1.74 2.84 33.83
N ARG A 91 -1.34 1.73 33.20
CA ARG A 91 -0.11 1.64 32.40
C ARG A 91 -0.16 2.58 31.20
N LYS A 92 -1.28 2.63 30.49
CA LYS A 92 -1.47 3.58 29.38
C LYS A 92 -1.44 5.02 29.87
N ALA A 93 -2.10 5.34 30.99
CA ALA A 93 -2.09 6.67 31.58
C ALA A 93 -0.68 7.11 32.02
N ALA A 94 0.04 6.25 32.75
CA ALA A 94 1.42 6.51 33.15
C ALA A 94 2.33 6.70 31.93
N GLY A 95 2.21 5.81 30.93
CA GLY A 95 2.94 5.92 29.67
C GLY A 95 2.63 7.22 28.92
N THR A 96 1.36 7.63 28.87
CA THR A 96 0.99 8.91 28.25
C THR A 96 1.61 10.09 28.98
N VAL A 97 1.56 10.14 30.32
CA VAL A 97 2.16 11.23 31.10
C VAL A 97 3.68 11.30 30.88
N LEU A 98 4.36 10.15 30.93
CA LEU A 98 5.81 10.06 30.72
C LEU A 98 6.25 10.49 29.31
N MET A 99 5.37 10.37 28.31
CA MET A 99 5.64 10.83 26.94
C MET A 99 5.22 12.29 26.74
N THR A 100 4.02 12.68 27.21
CA THR A 100 3.44 14.00 26.94
C THR A 100 4.11 15.11 27.75
N ASP A 101 4.42 14.89 29.03
CA ASP A 101 5.04 15.93 29.86
C ASP A 101 6.39 16.43 29.31
N PRO A 102 7.36 15.57 28.98
CA PRO A 102 8.63 16.04 28.40
C PRO A 102 8.45 16.63 27.00
N THR A 103 7.50 16.15 26.19
CA THR A 103 7.23 16.78 24.87
C THR A 103 6.61 18.17 24.99
N LEU A 104 5.64 18.36 25.88
CA LEU A 104 5.07 19.68 26.18
C LEU A 104 6.14 20.61 26.75
N LYS A 105 7.02 20.10 27.61
CA LYS A 105 8.16 20.86 28.14
C LYS A 105 9.20 21.22 27.09
N ALA A 106 9.42 20.35 26.12
CA ALA A 106 10.34 20.60 25.02
C ALA A 106 9.83 21.66 24.05
N VAL A 107 8.51 21.64 23.74
CA VAL A 107 7.91 22.50 22.72
C VAL A 107 7.41 23.83 23.27
N HIS A 108 6.72 23.81 24.42
CA HIS A 108 5.96 24.97 24.92
C HIS A 108 6.51 25.57 26.20
N LEU A 109 7.20 24.78 27.03
CA LEU A 109 7.81 25.29 28.27
C LEU A 109 9.31 25.46 28.09
N LYS A 110 9.96 26.07 29.09
CA LYS A 110 11.41 26.14 29.10
C LYS A 110 11.96 24.78 29.51
N ALA A 111 12.44 24.01 28.53
CA ALA A 111 13.12 22.75 28.74
C ALA A 111 14.22 22.90 29.82
N THR A 112 14.06 22.16 30.90
CA THR A 112 14.92 22.25 32.09
C THR A 112 16.09 21.29 31.94
N SER A 113 15.82 20.06 31.49
CA SER A 113 16.84 19.03 31.31
C SER A 113 17.50 19.07 29.92
N PRO A 114 18.75 18.55 29.78
CA PRO A 114 19.39 18.41 28.47
C PRO A 114 18.60 17.49 27.53
N ALA A 115 18.01 16.43 28.08
CA ALA A 115 17.16 15.49 27.33
C ALA A 115 15.91 16.18 26.77
N GLU A 116 15.23 17.02 27.57
CA GLU A 116 14.09 17.83 27.12
C GLU A 116 14.48 18.80 26.00
N ARG A 117 15.69 19.37 26.04
CA ARG A 117 16.17 20.27 24.96
C ARG A 117 16.44 19.51 23.66
N ALA A 118 16.95 18.28 23.73
CA ALA A 118 17.16 17.44 22.56
C ALA A 118 15.82 17.02 21.91
N LEU A 119 14.79 16.76 22.73
CA LEU A 119 13.45 16.39 22.24
C LEU A 119 12.80 17.45 21.34
N PHE A 120 13.12 18.73 21.50
CA PHE A 120 12.57 19.79 20.64
C PHE A 120 12.95 19.60 19.16
N GLY A 121 14.21 19.23 18.89
CA GLY A 121 14.69 18.96 17.54
C GLY A 121 13.95 17.78 16.90
N LEU A 122 13.80 16.69 17.65
CA LEU A 122 13.06 15.50 17.24
C LEU A 122 11.57 15.77 16.99
N ALA A 123 10.93 16.54 17.88
CA ALA A 123 9.52 16.91 17.75
C ALA A 123 9.27 17.74 16.49
N ASN A 124 10.11 18.75 16.23
CA ASN A 124 9.99 19.56 15.01
C ASN A 124 10.22 18.75 13.74
N ARG A 125 11.21 17.83 13.73
CA ARG A 125 11.44 16.95 12.58
C ARG A 125 10.23 16.07 12.33
N ARG A 126 9.71 15.43 13.38
CA ARG A 126 8.49 14.62 13.30
C ARG A 126 7.33 15.43 12.72
N ASP A 127 7.13 16.67 13.17
CA ASP A 127 6.02 17.51 12.71
C ASP A 127 6.18 17.90 11.23
N VAL A 128 7.39 18.27 10.80
CA VAL A 128 7.69 18.55 9.38
C VAL A 128 7.48 17.33 8.51
N LEU A 129 7.97 16.16 8.94
CA LEU A 129 7.79 14.89 8.22
C LEU A 129 6.32 14.48 8.18
N SER A 130 5.56 14.70 9.26
CA SER A 130 4.13 14.40 9.32
C SER A 130 3.36 15.30 8.36
N PHE A 131 3.68 16.59 8.31
CA PHE A 131 3.09 17.52 7.34
C PHE A 131 3.40 17.13 5.88
N ALA A 132 4.66 16.78 5.60
CA ALA A 132 5.06 16.32 4.27
C ALA A 132 4.36 15.01 3.88
N TYR A 133 4.24 14.07 4.82
CA TYR A 133 3.52 12.81 4.63
C TYR A 133 2.04 13.03 4.32
N GLU A 134 1.36 13.89 5.09
CA GLU A 134 -0.05 14.19 4.86
C GLU A 134 -0.28 14.84 3.49
N ASN A 135 0.61 15.75 3.07
CA ASN A 135 0.54 16.35 1.74
C ASN A 135 0.74 15.30 0.63
N LEU A 136 1.74 14.43 0.78
CA LEU A 136 2.00 13.35 -0.17
C LEU A 136 0.83 12.35 -0.21
N ALA A 137 0.26 12.00 0.94
CA ALA A 137 -0.91 11.13 1.04
C ALA A 137 -2.14 11.76 0.39
N ALA A 138 -2.36 13.06 0.58
CA ALA A 138 -3.43 13.80 -0.07
C ALA A 138 -3.28 13.81 -1.60
N SER A 139 -2.06 14.10 -2.10
CA SER A 139 -1.75 14.05 -3.54
C SER A 139 -1.87 12.64 -4.13
N ARG A 140 -1.43 11.62 -3.40
CA ARG A 140 -1.63 10.21 -3.79
C ARG A 140 -3.11 9.85 -3.85
N ASN A 141 -3.91 10.31 -2.90
CA ASN A 141 -5.33 10.03 -2.87
C ASN A 141 -6.08 10.77 -4.00
N SER A 142 -5.69 11.99 -4.35
CA SER A 142 -6.28 12.70 -5.49
C SER A 142 -5.93 12.04 -6.82
N THR A 143 -4.65 11.71 -7.05
CA THR A 143 -4.20 11.00 -8.26
C THR A 143 -4.84 9.62 -8.40
N ARG A 144 -5.03 8.90 -7.30
CA ARG A 144 -5.77 7.63 -7.30
C ARG A 144 -7.24 7.80 -7.68
N LYS A 145 -7.90 8.85 -7.19
CA LYS A 145 -9.29 9.16 -7.57
C LYS A 145 -9.38 9.48 -9.05
N THR A 146 -8.52 10.36 -9.56
CA THR A 146 -8.51 10.70 -10.99
C THR A 146 -8.22 9.49 -11.87
N LEU A 147 -7.34 8.59 -11.44
CA LEU A 147 -7.08 7.35 -12.16
C LEU A 147 -8.34 6.46 -12.20
N SER A 148 -9.00 6.28 -11.06
CA SER A 148 -10.25 5.50 -11.00
C SER A 148 -11.37 6.12 -11.85
N ASP A 149 -11.47 7.45 -11.87
CA ASP A 149 -12.47 8.16 -12.68
C ASP A 149 -12.20 7.97 -14.18
N LEU A 150 -10.93 8.07 -14.60
CA LEU A 150 -10.50 7.81 -15.98
C LEU A 150 -10.68 6.34 -16.38
N GLU A 151 -10.47 5.39 -15.48
CA GLU A 151 -10.73 3.97 -15.74
C GLU A 151 -12.21 3.72 -15.98
N MET A 152 -13.10 4.33 -15.18
CA MET A 152 -14.55 4.25 -15.40
C MET A 152 -14.96 4.90 -16.73
N GLU A 153 -14.41 6.08 -17.06
CA GLU A 153 -14.67 6.75 -18.33
C GLU A 153 -14.22 5.90 -19.52
N ASN A 154 -13.04 5.28 -19.43
CA ASN A 154 -12.51 4.40 -20.47
C ASN A 154 -13.41 3.17 -20.68
N LEU A 155 -13.90 2.54 -19.60
CA LEU A 155 -14.86 1.44 -19.70
C LEU A 155 -16.15 1.89 -20.41
N GLN A 156 -16.70 3.04 -20.03
CA GLN A 156 -17.91 3.57 -20.69
C GLN A 156 -17.70 3.91 -22.16
N ILE A 157 -16.53 4.44 -22.52
CA ILE A 157 -16.18 4.71 -23.92
C ILE A 157 -16.03 3.39 -24.69
N SER A 158 -15.39 2.38 -24.08
CA SER A 158 -15.25 1.05 -24.67
C SER A 158 -16.60 0.39 -24.95
N GLU A 159 -17.53 0.45 -23.99
CA GLU A 159 -18.90 -0.06 -24.17
C GLU A 159 -19.63 0.67 -25.30
N LYS A 160 -19.54 2.01 -25.36
CA LYS A 160 -20.12 2.80 -26.46
C LYS A 160 -19.50 2.48 -27.80
N ASN A 161 -18.18 2.30 -27.85
CA ASN A 161 -17.48 1.92 -29.07
C ASN A 161 -17.93 0.54 -29.54
N GLN A 162 -18.08 -0.42 -28.64
CA GLN A 162 -18.59 -1.75 -28.96
C GLN A 162 -20.02 -1.68 -29.51
N GLU A 163 -20.89 -0.88 -28.89
CA GLU A 163 -22.26 -0.67 -29.36
C GLU A 163 -22.30 0.00 -30.74
N LEU A 164 -21.49 1.04 -30.97
CA LEU A 164 -21.38 1.69 -32.29
C LEU A 164 -20.82 0.73 -33.36
N VAL A 165 -19.84 -0.10 -33.02
CA VAL A 165 -19.32 -1.13 -33.92
C VAL A 165 -20.40 -2.17 -34.21
N ARG A 166 -21.19 -2.58 -33.22
CA ARG A 166 -22.33 -3.49 -33.41
C ARG A 166 -23.37 -2.87 -34.35
N GLN A 167 -23.73 -1.60 -34.16
CA GLN A 167 -24.64 -0.88 -35.04
C GLN A 167 -24.08 -0.76 -36.46
N LEU A 168 -22.78 -0.48 -36.61
CA LEU A 168 -22.13 -0.48 -37.92
C LEU A 168 -22.15 -1.86 -38.57
N LEU A 169 -21.91 -2.94 -37.83
CA LEU A 169 -21.98 -4.30 -38.33
C LEU A 169 -23.40 -4.72 -38.70
N GLU A 170 -24.42 -4.24 -37.98
CA GLU A 170 -25.82 -4.46 -38.33
C GLU A 170 -26.17 -3.73 -39.64
N LEU A 171 -25.82 -2.44 -39.74
CA LEU A 171 -26.02 -1.64 -40.96
C LEU A 171 -25.25 -2.20 -42.16
N THR A 172 -24.01 -2.65 -41.97
CA THR A 172 -23.17 -3.23 -43.05
C THR A 172 -23.44 -4.71 -43.32
N GLY A 173 -24.03 -5.43 -42.35
CA GLY A 173 -24.41 -6.83 -42.44
C GLY A 173 -25.72 -7.05 -43.17
N GLU A 174 -26.69 -6.12 -42.99
CA GLU A 174 -27.91 -6.06 -43.82
C GLU A 174 -27.59 -5.65 -45.27
N ASP A 175 -26.58 -4.80 -45.46
CA ASP A 175 -25.97 -4.49 -46.75
C ASP A 175 -24.99 -5.60 -47.21
N ALA A 176 -25.45 -6.85 -47.30
CA ALA A 176 -24.87 -7.82 -48.25
C ALA A 176 -25.67 -7.86 -49.57
N SER A 177 -26.83 -7.20 -49.59
CA SER A 177 -27.70 -7.00 -50.76
C SER A 177 -26.98 -6.30 -51.92
N TRP A 178 -26.12 -5.31 -51.65
CA TRP A 178 -25.34 -4.63 -52.69
C TRP A 178 -24.40 -5.57 -53.45
N ARG A 179 -23.95 -6.67 -52.83
CA ARG A 179 -23.15 -7.71 -53.53
C ARG A 179 -23.97 -8.41 -54.62
N ASN A 180 -25.28 -8.53 -54.40
CA ASN A 180 -26.23 -9.06 -55.38
C ASN A 180 -26.67 -8.00 -56.39
N GLU A 181 -26.78 -6.73 -55.98
CA GLU A 181 -27.07 -5.58 -56.87
C GLU A 181 -25.87 -5.14 -57.73
N LEU A 182 -24.65 -5.63 -57.44
CA LEU A 182 -23.47 -5.41 -58.27
C LEU A 182 -23.59 -6.20 -59.59
N GLU A 183 -24.23 -5.63 -60.62
CA GLU A 183 -24.43 -6.30 -61.92
C GLU A 183 -23.11 -6.49 -62.71
N ASP A 184 -22.07 -5.73 -62.39
CA ASP A 184 -20.77 -5.79 -63.06
C ASP A 184 -19.91 -7.01 -62.65
N ALA A 185 -19.78 -7.98 -63.57
CA ALA A 185 -18.99 -9.19 -63.38
C ALA A 185 -17.48 -8.92 -63.10
N GLY A 186 -16.94 -7.78 -63.57
CA GLY A 186 -15.54 -7.39 -63.33
C GLY A 186 -15.26 -6.97 -61.88
N LEU A 187 -16.18 -6.23 -61.25
CA LEU A 187 -16.04 -5.80 -59.86
C LEU A 187 -16.21 -6.97 -58.88
N LYS A 188 -17.09 -7.92 -59.21
CA LYS A 188 -17.24 -9.19 -58.46
C LYS A 188 -15.95 -10.02 -58.46
N ALA A 189 -15.27 -10.10 -59.60
CA ALA A 189 -14.00 -10.82 -59.71
C ALA A 189 -12.87 -10.16 -58.89
N GLN A 190 -12.77 -8.83 -58.95
CA GLN A 190 -11.78 -8.06 -58.17
C GLN A 190 -12.03 -8.17 -56.66
N LEU A 191 -13.29 -8.16 -56.24
CA LEU A 191 -13.65 -8.32 -54.84
C LEU A 191 -13.32 -9.72 -54.32
N ALA A 192 -13.60 -10.77 -55.11
CA ALA A 192 -13.21 -12.13 -54.76
C ALA A 192 -11.69 -12.31 -54.68
N GLU A 193 -10.93 -11.61 -55.53
CA GLU A 193 -9.47 -11.61 -55.49
C GLU A 193 -8.94 -10.92 -54.22
N LEU A 194 -9.49 -9.75 -53.87
CA LEU A 194 -9.12 -9.01 -52.65
C LEU A 194 -9.49 -9.79 -51.38
N GLU A 195 -10.63 -10.47 -51.35
CA GLU A 195 -10.99 -11.34 -50.22
C GLU A 195 -10.04 -12.54 -50.09
N ALA A 196 -9.63 -13.13 -51.21
CA ALA A 196 -8.64 -14.21 -51.21
C ALA A 196 -7.27 -13.71 -50.73
N GLU A 197 -6.87 -12.49 -51.11
CA GLU A 197 -5.64 -11.87 -50.65
C GLU A 197 -5.69 -11.53 -49.15
N HIS A 198 -6.81 -10.99 -48.67
CA HIS A 198 -7.04 -10.72 -47.26
C HIS A 198 -7.03 -11.99 -46.41
N LYS A 199 -7.64 -13.09 -46.88
CA LYS A 199 -7.58 -14.38 -46.19
C LYS A 199 -6.15 -14.92 -46.12
N ARG A 200 -5.36 -14.76 -47.18
CA ARG A 200 -3.94 -15.16 -47.20
C ARG A 200 -3.11 -14.29 -46.24
N SER A 201 -3.35 -12.99 -46.18
CA SER A 201 -2.62 -12.09 -45.27
C SER A 201 -2.99 -12.35 -43.81
N LYS A 202 -4.28 -12.56 -43.49
CA LYS A 202 -4.74 -12.96 -42.16
C LYS A 202 -4.10 -14.27 -41.72
N ALA A 203 -4.11 -15.31 -42.56
CA ALA A 203 -3.45 -16.57 -42.24
C ALA A 203 -1.93 -16.43 -42.00
N LYS A 204 -1.25 -15.55 -42.75
CA LYS A 204 0.17 -15.22 -42.51
C LYS A 204 0.39 -14.49 -41.19
N TRP A 205 -0.53 -13.61 -40.81
CA TRP A 205 -0.46 -12.90 -39.54
C TRP A 205 -0.73 -13.85 -38.36
N ASP A 206 -1.75 -14.71 -38.45
CA ASP A 206 -2.07 -15.73 -37.43
C ASP A 206 -0.89 -16.68 -37.20
N THR A 207 -0.26 -17.14 -38.28
CA THR A 207 0.94 -17.98 -38.18
C THR A 207 2.11 -17.24 -37.53
N MET A 208 2.36 -15.98 -37.88
CA MET A 208 3.41 -15.18 -37.26
C MET A 208 3.14 -14.91 -35.78
N LYS A 209 1.88 -14.62 -35.41
CA LYS A 209 1.45 -14.40 -34.04
C LYS A 209 1.65 -15.66 -33.19
N ASN A 210 1.21 -16.81 -33.69
CA ASN A 210 1.39 -18.10 -33.01
C ASN A 210 2.87 -18.48 -32.83
N ILE A 211 3.72 -18.17 -33.80
CA ILE A 211 5.16 -18.39 -33.67
C ILE A 211 5.74 -17.44 -32.61
N ALA A 212 5.39 -16.16 -32.64
CA ALA A 212 5.89 -15.18 -31.68
C ALA A 212 5.45 -15.50 -30.24
N SER A 213 4.19 -15.89 -30.03
CA SER A 213 3.68 -16.28 -28.72
C SER A 213 4.37 -17.55 -28.21
N ALA A 214 4.55 -18.56 -29.06
CA ALA A 214 5.29 -19.78 -28.71
C ALA A 214 6.75 -19.51 -28.32
N VAL A 215 7.42 -18.57 -29.01
CA VAL A 215 8.80 -18.16 -28.67
C VAL A 215 8.85 -17.45 -27.33
N VAL A 216 7.92 -16.53 -27.06
CA VAL A 216 7.87 -15.79 -25.79
C VAL A 216 7.58 -16.73 -24.62
N VAL A 217 6.59 -17.62 -24.74
CA VAL A 217 6.25 -18.62 -23.71
C VAL A 217 7.39 -19.63 -23.52
N GLY A 218 8.00 -20.11 -24.60
CA GLY A 218 9.10 -21.08 -24.57
C GLY A 218 10.44 -20.51 -24.09
N SER A 219 10.63 -19.19 -24.11
CA SER A 219 11.86 -18.52 -23.66
C SER A 219 12.02 -18.48 -22.14
N GLY A 220 10.97 -18.80 -21.37
CA GLY A 220 11.00 -18.74 -19.91
C GLY A 220 11.03 -17.33 -19.33
N LEU A 221 10.84 -16.30 -20.15
CA LEU A 221 10.65 -14.92 -19.70
C LEU A 221 9.33 -14.79 -18.91
N ASN A 222 9.31 -13.98 -17.85
CA ASN A 222 8.09 -13.70 -17.09
C ASN A 222 7.18 -12.73 -17.87
N TRP A 223 6.48 -13.27 -18.88
CA TRP A 223 5.62 -12.52 -19.78
C TRP A 223 4.29 -12.07 -19.13
N ALA A 224 3.90 -12.69 -18.01
CA ALA A 224 2.65 -12.37 -17.32
C ALA A 224 2.69 -11.01 -16.59
N GLU A 225 3.87 -10.55 -16.15
CA GLU A 225 4.03 -9.26 -15.47
C GLU A 225 4.24 -8.08 -16.44
N ASN A 226 4.61 -8.36 -17.69
CA ASN A 226 4.83 -7.33 -18.70
C ASN A 226 3.64 -7.24 -19.63
N LYS A 227 2.87 -6.15 -19.51
CA LYS A 227 1.67 -5.89 -20.34
C LYS A 227 1.91 -6.09 -21.84
N ARG A 228 3.07 -5.69 -22.37
CA ARG A 228 3.37 -5.84 -23.81
C ARG A 228 3.57 -7.29 -24.25
N LEU A 229 4.06 -8.13 -23.34
CA LEU A 229 4.25 -9.55 -23.60
C LEU A 229 2.98 -10.34 -23.29
N SER A 230 2.19 -9.92 -22.30
CA SER A 230 0.87 -10.50 -22.05
C SER A 230 -0.07 -10.25 -23.23
N ASP A 231 -0.10 -9.04 -23.79
CA ASP A 231 -0.96 -8.70 -24.94
C ASP A 231 -0.54 -9.44 -26.23
N LEU A 232 0.73 -9.83 -26.33
CA LEU A 232 1.25 -10.62 -27.45
C LEU A 232 0.91 -12.11 -27.33
N VAL A 233 0.80 -12.63 -26.10
CA VAL A 233 0.56 -14.05 -25.80
C VAL A 233 -0.92 -14.36 -25.60
N LEU A 234 -1.66 -13.45 -24.97
CA LEU A 234 -3.10 -13.57 -24.78
C LEU A 234 -3.80 -13.08 -26.05
N ASP A 235 -4.51 -14.00 -26.73
CA ASP A 235 -5.57 -13.59 -27.63
C ASP A 235 -6.64 -12.90 -26.80
N GLU A 236 -6.92 -11.61 -27.05
CA GLU A 236 -8.28 -11.12 -26.91
C GLU A 236 -9.11 -12.01 -27.83
N MET A 237 -9.76 -13.02 -27.24
CA MET A 237 -10.64 -13.90 -27.98
C MET A 237 -11.71 -13.03 -28.62
N ASP A 238 -11.72 -13.00 -29.96
CA ASP A 238 -12.82 -12.50 -30.77
C ASP A 238 -14.11 -13.24 -30.35
N ASP A 239 -14.92 -12.61 -29.49
CA ASP A 239 -16.38 -12.78 -29.40
C ASP A 239 -17.04 -11.49 -29.90
#